data_AF-A0A7G2C6Q3-F1
#
_entry.id   AF-A0A7G2C6Q3-F1
#
_cell.length_a   1.000
_cell.length_b   1.000
_cell.length_c   1.000
_cell.angle_alpha   90.00
_cell.angle_beta   90.00
_cell.angle_gamma   90.00
#
_symmetry.space_group_name_H-M   'P 1'
#
loop_
_entity.id
_entity.type
_entity.pdbx_description
1 polymer ?
#
loop_
_entity_poly.entity_id
_entity_poly.type
_entity_poly.pdbx_seq_one_letter_code
_entity_poly.pdbx_strand_id
1 'polypeptide(L)'
;MQRFSRFVQPTSIALAQYRFFNIHEYQSKRILKDNGGKVEFGIPCTTIEEVEAACANIKTPQKVVKSQILAGGRGKGHFKDGYQGGVKVCKDAKEAVEVAKKMLGNTLITKQTGAKGQVVNTLFVTEAVAGIKRELYVSLILDRKSASPIFIGSAEGGTGIEELAKTHPEKIKTMKVNISEGIDHDACVAYAKELGFTGDSAEKAANQFKVIYNIGKSKDCTMVEINPFIELENGDVMEIDAKLSFDDNAAFRQKEIFALADDTQIDSKEVLAKKFDLNYIALDGNVGCLVNGAGLAMATMDLISLHGGSPANFLDVGGSAEEKQIVAAFRIITGDPNVKSILVNIFGGIMHCDVIAKGVVNAAKTLQTKVPIVVRLNGTNEEAGKQIIAESGMDVHTAEDFESGAKLAVELAVKGK
;
A
#
# COMPACT_ATOMS: atom_id res chain seq x y z
N MET A 1 -6.55 14.56 45.12
CA MET A 1 -6.17 14.82 43.72
C MET A 1 -4.79 14.22 43.46
N GLN A 2 -4.71 12.98 43.01
CA GLN A 2 -3.48 12.38 42.50
C GLN A 2 -3.78 11.85 41.11
N ARG A 3 -3.35 12.59 40.08
CA ARG A 3 -3.39 12.13 38.68
C ARG A 3 -2.25 11.12 38.53
N PHE A 4 -2.58 9.85 38.43
CA PHE A 4 -1.64 8.83 37.96
C PHE A 4 -1.31 9.12 36.49
N SER A 5 -0.13 9.67 36.23
CA SER A 5 0.45 9.68 34.89
C SER A 5 0.92 8.27 34.56
N ARG A 6 0.04 7.45 33.98
CA ARG A 6 0.49 6.24 33.29
C ARG A 6 1.07 6.68 31.95
N PHE A 7 2.39 6.69 31.84
CA PHE A 7 3.06 6.73 30.55
C PHE A 7 2.80 5.39 29.87
N VAL A 8 1.82 5.38 28.97
CA VAL A 8 1.67 4.29 28.00
C VAL A 8 2.72 4.54 26.93
N GLN A 9 3.78 3.73 26.93
CA GLN A 9 4.59 3.59 25.73
C GLN A 9 3.77 2.72 24.76
N PRO A 10 3.33 3.23 23.60
CA PRO A 10 2.72 2.39 22.59
C PRO A 10 3.78 1.38 22.13
N THR A 11 3.60 0.11 22.50
CA THR A 11 4.30 -1.00 21.87
C THR A 11 3.96 -0.99 20.39
N SER A 12 4.98 -0.76 19.55
CA SER A 12 4.94 -0.70 18.09
C SER A 12 3.68 -0.03 17.54
N ILE A 13 3.76 1.27 17.28
CA ILE A 13 2.81 1.98 16.42
C ILE A 13 2.59 1.10 15.19
N ALA A 14 1.40 0.52 15.06
CA ALA A 14 0.93 0.04 13.77
C ALA A 14 0.91 1.30 12.91
N LEU A 15 1.98 1.52 12.15
CA LEU A 15 2.03 2.58 11.15
C LEU A 15 0.80 2.32 10.28
N ALA A 16 -0.22 3.17 10.41
CA ALA A 16 -1.37 3.13 9.52
C ALA A 16 -0.80 3.27 8.11
N GLN A 17 -0.78 2.15 7.39
CA GLN A 17 -0.29 2.11 6.03
C GLN A 17 -1.32 2.87 5.21
N TYR A 18 -1.07 4.16 4.97
CA TYR A 18 -1.75 4.86 3.88
C TYR A 18 -1.31 4.16 2.59
N ARG A 19 -2.21 3.38 2.01
CA ARG A 19 -1.99 2.75 0.72
C ARG A 19 -2.32 3.76 -0.34
N PHE A 20 -1.28 4.44 -0.82
CA PHE A 20 -1.36 5.19 -2.05
C PHE A 20 -1.63 4.25 -3.23
N PHE A 21 -2.31 4.74 -4.27
CA PHE A 21 -2.41 4.02 -5.51
C PHE A 21 -1.02 3.68 -6.06
N ASN A 22 -0.78 2.41 -6.40
CA ASN A 22 0.49 1.93 -6.94
C ASN A 22 0.23 1.24 -8.28
N ILE A 23 1.24 1.28 -9.14
CA ILE A 23 1.27 0.58 -10.41
C ILE A 23 2.48 -0.36 -10.47
N HIS A 24 2.47 -1.31 -11.40
CA HIS A 24 3.57 -2.26 -11.59
C HIS A 24 4.84 -1.59 -12.15
N GLU A 25 5.99 -2.26 -12.01
CA GLU A 25 7.27 -1.78 -12.53
C GLU A 25 7.20 -1.53 -14.05
N TYR A 26 6.61 -2.44 -14.82
CA TYR A 26 6.53 -2.28 -16.28
C TYR A 26 5.72 -1.04 -16.69
N GLN A 27 4.71 -0.66 -15.89
CA GLN A 27 3.88 0.53 -16.10
C GLN A 27 4.66 1.79 -15.70
N SER A 28 5.31 1.74 -14.53
CA SER A 28 6.22 2.79 -14.06
C SER A 28 7.32 3.10 -15.08
N LYS A 29 7.96 2.08 -15.66
CA LYS A 29 9.00 2.24 -16.67
C LYS A 29 8.51 2.79 -17.99
N ARG A 30 7.29 2.44 -18.39
CA ARG A 30 6.66 3.07 -19.55
C ARG A 30 6.49 4.58 -19.31
N ILE A 31 6.00 4.98 -18.13
CA ILE A 31 5.88 6.39 -17.77
C ILE A 31 7.25 7.09 -17.78
N LEU A 32 8.28 6.47 -17.19
CA LEU A 32 9.64 7.02 -17.21
C LEU A 32 10.13 7.23 -18.65
N LYS A 33 10.08 6.18 -19.47
CA LYS A 33 10.50 6.20 -20.88
C LYS A 33 9.78 7.28 -21.70
N ASP A 34 8.46 7.37 -21.57
CA ASP A 34 7.62 8.32 -22.31
C ASP A 34 7.92 9.78 -21.89
N ASN A 35 8.58 10.00 -20.75
CA ASN A 35 8.97 11.31 -20.23
C ASN A 35 10.50 11.56 -20.27
N GLY A 36 11.27 10.74 -20.98
CA GLY A 36 12.71 10.93 -21.18
C GLY A 36 13.61 10.23 -20.15
N GLY A 37 13.05 9.34 -19.33
CA GLY A 37 13.77 8.44 -18.45
C GLY A 37 14.50 7.36 -19.23
N LYS A 38 15.71 7.00 -18.79
CA LYS A 38 16.55 5.98 -19.43
C LYS A 38 16.32 4.63 -18.77
N VAL A 39 15.43 3.82 -19.35
CA VAL A 39 15.11 2.46 -18.87
C VAL A 39 15.56 1.41 -19.88
N GLU A 40 15.79 0.18 -19.43
CA GLU A 40 16.07 -0.94 -20.33
C GLU A 40 14.82 -1.36 -21.12
N PHE A 41 15.02 -1.97 -22.29
CA PHE A 41 13.88 -2.53 -23.03
C PHE A 41 13.33 -3.77 -22.32
N GLY A 42 12.01 -3.90 -22.32
CA GLY A 42 11.34 -5.06 -21.77
C GLY A 42 9.89 -5.17 -22.19
N ILE A 43 9.32 -6.35 -21.99
CA ILE A 43 7.99 -6.73 -22.43
C ILE A 43 7.24 -7.40 -21.27
N PRO A 44 6.06 -6.89 -20.85
CA PRO A 44 5.21 -7.59 -19.90
C PRO A 44 4.56 -8.80 -20.56
N CYS A 45 4.53 -9.93 -19.86
CA CYS A 45 4.05 -11.22 -20.34
C CYS A 45 3.11 -11.83 -19.30
N THR A 46 1.96 -12.30 -19.76
CA THR A 46 0.91 -12.97 -18.98
C THR A 46 0.81 -14.46 -19.29
N THR A 47 1.48 -14.94 -20.35
CA THR A 47 1.61 -16.36 -20.68
C THR A 47 3.07 -16.75 -20.93
N ILE A 48 3.34 -18.05 -20.99
CA ILE A 48 4.68 -18.56 -21.29
C ILE A 48 5.04 -18.32 -22.77
N GLU A 49 4.06 -18.40 -23.67
CA GLU A 49 4.24 -18.11 -25.09
C GLU A 49 4.63 -16.64 -25.31
N GLU A 50 4.05 -15.73 -24.54
CA GLU A 50 4.45 -14.31 -24.55
C GLU A 50 5.89 -14.12 -24.04
N VAL A 51 6.33 -14.90 -23.04
CA VAL A 51 7.73 -14.90 -22.58
C VAL A 51 8.68 -15.38 -23.67
N GLU A 52 8.33 -16.45 -24.40
CA GLU A 52 9.13 -16.94 -25.54
C GLU A 52 9.25 -15.89 -26.63
N ALA A 53 8.13 -15.26 -27.01
CA ALA A 53 8.10 -14.17 -27.98
C ALA A 53 8.91 -12.95 -27.50
N ALA A 54 8.82 -12.59 -26.22
CA ALA A 54 9.61 -11.51 -25.64
C ALA A 54 11.11 -11.79 -25.71
N CYS A 55 11.53 -13.01 -25.39
CA CYS A 55 12.93 -13.43 -25.47
C CYS A 55 13.50 -13.36 -26.88
N ALA A 56 12.67 -13.57 -27.92
CA ALA A 56 13.07 -13.42 -29.32
C ALA A 56 13.28 -11.94 -29.72
N ASN A 57 12.54 -11.02 -29.10
CA ASN A 57 12.65 -9.58 -29.35
C ASN A 57 13.80 -8.92 -28.56
N ILE A 58 14.18 -9.51 -27.42
CA ILE A 58 15.27 -9.03 -26.57
C ILE A 58 16.62 -9.47 -27.16
N LYS A 59 17.38 -8.50 -27.67
CA LYS A 59 18.63 -8.74 -28.41
C LYS A 59 19.83 -9.02 -27.51
N THR A 60 19.77 -8.65 -26.24
CA THR A 60 20.85 -8.95 -25.29
C THR A 60 20.97 -10.46 -25.07
N PRO A 61 22.19 -11.01 -24.91
CA PRO A 61 22.36 -12.44 -24.64
C PRO A 61 21.62 -12.89 -23.37
N GLN A 62 21.85 -12.16 -22.28
CA GLN A 62 21.19 -12.37 -20.99
C GLN A 62 19.86 -11.60 -20.94
N LYS A 63 18.89 -12.20 -20.24
CA LYS A 63 17.55 -11.67 -20.00
C LYS A 63 17.36 -11.53 -18.49
N VAL A 64 16.46 -10.66 -18.06
CA VAL A 64 16.01 -10.64 -16.66
C VAL A 64 14.51 -10.87 -16.61
N VAL A 65 14.08 -11.90 -15.88
CA VAL A 65 12.67 -12.21 -15.62
C VAL A 65 12.30 -11.66 -14.24
N LYS A 66 11.32 -10.74 -14.20
CA LYS A 66 10.91 -10.03 -12.98
C LYS A 66 9.43 -10.25 -12.71
N SER A 67 9.08 -10.82 -11.56
CA SER A 67 7.71 -10.91 -11.06
C SER A 67 7.08 -9.52 -10.92
N GLN A 68 5.89 -9.33 -11.47
CA GLN A 68 5.13 -8.09 -11.31
C GLN A 68 4.12 -8.26 -10.19
N ILE A 69 4.48 -7.72 -9.02
CA ILE A 69 3.61 -7.54 -7.85
C ILE A 69 3.84 -6.12 -7.34
N LEU A 70 2.85 -5.54 -6.65
CA LEU A 70 2.95 -4.15 -6.16
C LEU A 70 3.91 -4.00 -4.95
N ALA A 71 4.22 -5.10 -4.27
CA ALA A 71 5.17 -5.11 -3.17
C ALA A 71 6.63 -5.10 -3.66
N GLY A 72 7.48 -4.37 -2.93
CA GLY A 72 8.93 -4.35 -3.15
C GLY A 72 9.64 -5.59 -2.57
N GLY A 73 10.97 -5.62 -2.70
CA GLY A 73 11.80 -6.70 -2.12
C GLY A 73 11.72 -8.04 -2.88
N ARG A 74 11.22 -8.02 -4.12
CA ARG A 74 11.00 -9.19 -4.97
C ARG A 74 12.25 -10.06 -5.15
N GLY A 75 13.41 -9.45 -5.35
CA GLY A 75 14.68 -10.17 -5.51
C GLY A 75 15.07 -11.04 -4.31
N LYS A 76 14.73 -10.60 -3.09
CA LYS A 76 14.98 -11.34 -1.83
C LYS A 76 13.76 -12.17 -1.37
N GLY A 77 12.67 -12.17 -2.13
CA GLY A 77 11.47 -12.94 -1.83
C GLY A 77 11.64 -14.43 -2.11
N HIS A 78 10.63 -15.21 -1.77
CA HIS A 78 10.53 -16.63 -2.13
C HIS A 78 9.09 -16.96 -2.51
N PHE A 79 8.90 -17.94 -3.38
CA PHE A 79 7.60 -18.43 -3.75
C PHE A 79 7.09 -19.44 -2.72
N LYS A 80 5.77 -19.62 -2.68
CA LYS A 80 5.10 -20.49 -1.72
C LYS A 80 5.55 -21.97 -1.80
N ASP A 81 6.02 -22.41 -2.95
CA ASP A 81 6.58 -23.74 -3.18
C ASP A 81 8.08 -23.86 -2.80
N GLY A 82 8.69 -22.78 -2.33
CA GLY A 82 10.09 -22.71 -1.92
C GLY A 82 11.06 -22.21 -3.00
N TYR A 83 10.61 -21.94 -4.24
CA TYR A 83 11.48 -21.33 -5.26
C TYR A 83 11.96 -19.94 -4.82
N GLN A 84 13.26 -19.66 -4.96
CA GLN A 84 13.87 -18.46 -4.36
C GLN A 84 13.96 -17.31 -5.37
N GLY A 85 13.59 -16.09 -4.96
CA GLY A 85 13.79 -14.83 -5.68
C GLY A 85 12.83 -14.59 -6.84
N GLY A 86 12.12 -13.46 -6.81
CA GLY A 86 11.21 -12.99 -7.87
C GLY A 86 11.88 -12.15 -8.97
N VAL A 87 13.20 -12.01 -8.96
CA VAL A 87 14.00 -11.34 -10.01
C VAL A 87 15.17 -12.25 -10.35
N LYS A 88 15.28 -12.66 -11.62
CA LYS A 88 16.29 -13.62 -12.08
C LYS A 88 16.96 -13.15 -13.36
N VAL A 89 18.29 -13.08 -13.32
CA VAL A 89 19.11 -12.97 -14.53
C VAL A 89 19.25 -14.37 -15.13
N CYS A 90 18.90 -14.50 -16.40
CA CYS A 90 18.91 -15.72 -17.17
C CYS A 90 19.96 -15.62 -18.28
N LYS A 91 20.75 -16.68 -18.46
CA LYS A 91 21.87 -16.70 -19.42
C LYS A 91 21.41 -16.68 -20.88
N ASP A 92 20.21 -17.21 -21.14
CA ASP A 92 19.63 -17.37 -22.46
C ASP A 92 18.08 -17.40 -22.40
N ALA A 93 17.45 -17.48 -23.57
CA ALA A 93 16.00 -17.53 -23.70
C ALA A 93 15.38 -18.80 -23.08
N LYS A 94 16.08 -19.93 -23.16
CA LYS A 94 15.59 -21.21 -22.63
C LYS A 94 15.50 -21.14 -21.10
N GLU A 95 16.53 -20.62 -20.44
CA GLU A 95 16.51 -20.42 -18.99
C GLU A 95 15.42 -19.42 -18.57
N ALA A 96 15.21 -18.34 -19.33
CA ALA A 96 14.15 -17.38 -19.04
C ALA A 96 12.75 -18.03 -19.04
N VAL A 97 12.47 -18.91 -20.01
CA VAL A 97 11.21 -19.67 -20.09
C VAL A 97 11.06 -20.64 -18.91
N GLU A 98 12.12 -21.35 -18.53
CA GLU A 98 12.10 -22.27 -17.39
C GLU A 98 11.92 -21.56 -16.05
N VAL A 99 12.48 -20.36 -15.91
CA VAL A 99 12.23 -19.48 -14.75
C VAL A 99 10.78 -19.00 -14.76
N ALA A 100 10.27 -18.55 -15.90
CA ALA A 100 8.91 -18.05 -16.03
C ALA A 100 7.85 -19.09 -15.60
N LYS A 101 8.02 -20.36 -15.98
CA LYS A 101 7.14 -21.47 -15.56
C LYS A 101 7.06 -21.67 -14.05
N LYS A 102 8.10 -21.28 -13.30
CA LYS A 102 8.13 -21.39 -11.82
C LYS A 102 7.48 -20.18 -11.14
N MET A 103 7.49 -19.04 -11.82
CA MET A 103 7.04 -17.77 -11.25
C MET A 103 5.58 -17.44 -11.60
N LEU A 104 5.19 -17.57 -12.86
CA LEU A 104 3.88 -17.15 -13.36
C LEU A 104 2.76 -18.00 -12.76
N GLY A 105 1.73 -17.35 -12.23
CA GLY A 105 0.62 -17.99 -11.52
C GLY A 105 0.94 -18.44 -10.09
N ASN A 106 2.21 -18.33 -9.66
CA ASN A 106 2.64 -18.70 -8.33
C ASN A 106 2.52 -17.51 -7.36
N THR A 107 2.62 -17.76 -6.05
CA THR A 107 2.52 -16.74 -5.00
C THR A 107 3.92 -16.36 -4.51
N LEU A 108 4.31 -15.10 -4.72
CA LEU A 108 5.57 -14.54 -4.25
C LEU A 108 5.38 -13.91 -2.87
N ILE A 109 6.18 -14.36 -1.91
CA ILE A 109 6.26 -13.85 -0.54
C ILE A 109 7.50 -12.96 -0.42
N THR A 110 7.29 -11.73 0.03
CA THR A 110 8.35 -10.77 0.35
C THR A 110 8.20 -10.29 1.79
N LYS A 111 9.21 -9.54 2.28
CA LYS A 111 9.11 -8.86 3.58
C LYS A 111 7.90 -7.91 3.65
N GLN A 112 7.46 -7.35 2.52
CA GLN A 112 6.37 -6.37 2.46
C GLN A 112 4.98 -7.01 2.30
N THR A 113 4.87 -8.23 1.75
CA THR A 113 3.58 -8.92 1.60
C THR A 113 3.15 -9.70 2.85
N GLY A 114 4.09 -9.98 3.76
CA GLY A 114 3.89 -10.96 4.81
C GLY A 114 3.62 -12.37 4.25
N ALA A 115 3.14 -13.28 5.11
CA ALA A 115 2.97 -14.69 4.78
C ALA A 115 1.92 -14.96 3.68
N LYS A 116 0.98 -14.03 3.45
CA LYS A 116 -0.05 -14.17 2.40
C LYS A 116 0.56 -14.15 1.00
N GLY A 117 1.63 -13.37 0.80
CA GLY A 117 2.23 -13.17 -0.51
C GLY A 117 1.31 -12.43 -1.49
N GLN A 118 1.74 -12.32 -2.74
CA GLN A 118 0.95 -11.83 -3.87
C GLN A 118 1.09 -12.78 -5.06
N VAL A 119 -0.01 -13.03 -5.78
CA VAL A 119 0.00 -13.89 -6.97
C VAL A 119 0.63 -13.13 -8.12
N VAL A 120 1.59 -13.78 -8.79
CA VAL A 120 2.30 -13.23 -9.94
C VAL A 120 1.50 -13.54 -11.21
N ASN A 121 0.64 -12.60 -11.62
CA ASN A 121 -0.16 -12.72 -12.85
C ASN A 121 0.57 -12.21 -14.09
N THR A 122 1.69 -11.52 -13.92
CA THR A 122 2.48 -10.93 -15.00
C THR A 122 3.96 -11.03 -14.68
N LEU A 123 4.76 -11.33 -15.69
CA LEU A 123 6.21 -11.26 -15.67
C LEU A 123 6.68 -10.12 -16.56
N PHE A 124 7.70 -9.40 -16.15
CA PHE A 124 8.37 -8.42 -17.00
C PHE A 124 9.72 -9.00 -17.43
N VAL A 125 9.84 -9.29 -18.72
CA VAL A 125 11.06 -9.84 -19.33
C VAL A 125 11.83 -8.69 -19.94
N THR A 126 13.07 -8.50 -19.50
CA THR A 126 13.88 -7.31 -19.83
C THR A 126 15.25 -7.68 -20.34
N GLU A 127 15.89 -6.73 -21.01
CA GLU A 127 17.32 -6.76 -21.28
C GLU A 127 18.13 -6.81 -19.98
N ALA A 128 19.18 -7.64 -19.94
CA ALA A 128 20.17 -7.52 -18.88
C ALA A 128 21.14 -6.37 -19.22
N VAL A 129 21.23 -5.38 -18.34
CA VAL A 129 22.13 -4.24 -18.54
C VAL A 129 23.57 -4.65 -18.22
N ALA A 130 24.46 -4.43 -19.17
CA ALA A 130 25.89 -4.72 -19.05
C ALA A 130 26.69 -3.44 -18.72
N GLY A 131 27.91 -3.61 -18.17
CA GLY A 131 28.80 -2.49 -17.86
C GLY A 131 28.29 -1.62 -16.72
N ILE A 132 27.61 -2.21 -15.72
CA ILE A 132 27.18 -1.50 -14.51
C ILE A 132 28.41 -1.19 -13.67
N LYS A 133 28.74 0.10 -13.53
CA LYS A 133 29.84 0.57 -12.69
C LYS A 133 29.44 0.61 -11.22
N ARG A 134 28.23 1.08 -10.92
CA ARG A 134 27.65 1.10 -9.56
C ARG A 134 26.14 1.25 -9.57
N GLU A 135 25.54 0.79 -8.48
CA GLU A 135 24.10 0.87 -8.21
C GLU A 135 23.86 1.87 -7.08
N LEU A 136 22.94 2.80 -7.30
CA LEU A 136 22.53 3.82 -6.35
C LEU A 136 21.05 3.68 -6.03
N TYR A 137 20.62 4.38 -4.98
CA TYR A 137 19.22 4.58 -4.65
C TYR A 137 18.86 6.05 -4.89
N VAL A 138 17.73 6.31 -5.53
CA VAL A 138 17.17 7.65 -5.69
C VAL A 138 15.65 7.58 -5.53
N SER A 139 15.09 8.49 -4.74
CA SER A 139 13.64 8.64 -4.64
C SER A 139 13.25 10.10 -4.50
N LEU A 140 12.07 10.44 -4.99
CA LEU A 140 11.39 11.71 -4.76
C LEU A 140 10.15 11.42 -3.92
N ILE A 141 10.00 12.11 -2.80
CA ILE A 141 8.80 12.02 -1.95
C ILE A 141 8.27 13.42 -1.60
N LEU A 142 7.02 13.48 -1.18
CA LEU A 142 6.47 14.68 -0.53
C LEU A 142 6.82 14.66 0.96
N ASP A 143 7.79 15.47 1.37
CA ASP A 143 8.17 15.57 2.78
C ASP A 143 7.18 16.45 3.56
N ARG A 144 6.52 15.82 4.54
CA ARG A 144 5.54 16.46 5.40
C ARG A 144 6.16 17.50 6.34
N LYS A 145 7.45 17.35 6.72
CA LYS A 145 8.10 18.30 7.64
C LYS A 145 8.38 19.63 6.96
N SER A 146 8.93 19.57 5.75
CA SER A 146 9.27 20.76 4.97
C SER A 146 8.14 21.24 4.06
N ALA A 147 7.04 20.49 3.97
CA ALA A 147 5.92 20.72 3.08
C ALA A 147 6.37 20.93 1.62
N SER A 148 7.31 20.10 1.16
CA SER A 148 7.94 20.24 -0.15
C SER A 148 8.39 18.88 -0.70
N PRO A 149 8.51 18.73 -2.03
CA PRO A 149 9.18 17.57 -2.62
C PRO A 149 10.64 17.53 -2.17
N ILE A 150 11.12 16.35 -1.81
CA ILE A 150 12.51 16.11 -1.45
C ILE A 150 13.04 14.88 -2.18
N PHE A 151 14.23 15.02 -2.76
CA PHE A 151 15.00 13.88 -3.21
C PHE A 151 15.72 13.26 -2.03
N ILE A 152 15.70 11.93 -1.95
CA ILE A 152 16.46 11.12 -1.01
C ILE A 152 17.27 10.14 -1.85
N GLY A 153 18.57 10.04 -1.58
CA GLY A 153 19.46 9.22 -2.38
C GLY A 153 20.64 8.71 -1.60
N SER A 154 21.23 7.63 -2.11
CA SER A 154 22.44 7.05 -1.55
C SER A 154 23.29 6.40 -2.64
N ALA A 155 24.62 6.46 -2.47
CA ALA A 155 25.56 5.75 -3.31
C ALA A 155 25.53 4.21 -3.08
N GLU A 156 24.81 3.73 -2.07
CA GLU A 156 24.59 2.31 -1.79
C GLU A 156 23.18 1.89 -2.22
N GLY A 157 23.02 1.58 -3.51
CA GLY A 157 21.79 1.03 -4.08
C GLY A 157 21.61 -0.48 -3.82
N GLY A 158 20.48 -1.03 -4.26
CA GLY A 158 20.22 -2.48 -4.21
C GLY A 158 19.92 -3.05 -2.81
N THR A 159 19.94 -2.20 -1.78
CA THR A 159 19.60 -2.53 -0.39
C THR A 159 18.39 -1.71 0.09
N GLY A 160 17.82 -2.07 1.24
CA GLY A 160 16.64 -1.37 1.79
C GLY A 160 17.04 -0.03 2.39
N ILE A 161 16.55 1.07 1.81
CA ILE A 161 16.91 2.43 2.22
C ILE A 161 16.57 2.71 3.69
N GLU A 162 15.52 2.08 4.23
CA GLU A 162 15.06 2.28 5.60
C GLU A 162 16.01 1.66 6.62
N GLU A 163 16.69 0.58 6.26
CA GLU A 163 17.75 0.00 7.08
C GLU A 163 18.99 0.88 7.04
N LEU A 164 19.37 1.33 5.83
CA LEU A 164 20.52 2.22 5.64
C LEU A 164 20.35 3.54 6.39
N ALA A 165 19.15 4.14 6.38
CA ALA A 165 18.86 5.36 7.12
C ALA A 165 18.97 5.19 8.65
N LYS A 166 18.83 3.95 9.17
CA LYS A 166 18.97 3.64 10.60
C LYS A 166 20.42 3.35 10.98
N THR A 167 21.14 2.59 10.17
CA THR A 167 22.49 2.10 10.48
C THR A 167 23.59 3.05 10.01
N HIS A 168 23.35 3.75 8.90
CA HIS A 168 24.31 4.63 8.21
C HIS A 168 23.63 5.92 7.70
N PRO A 169 23.05 6.77 8.57
CA PRO A 169 22.34 7.98 8.17
C PRO A 169 23.21 8.97 7.36
N GLU A 170 24.53 8.96 7.54
CA GLU A 170 25.49 9.78 6.82
C GLU A 170 25.55 9.50 5.31
N LYS A 171 25.13 8.29 4.90
CA LYS A 171 25.07 7.84 3.51
C LYS A 171 23.79 8.27 2.80
N ILE A 172 22.85 8.88 3.52
CA ILE A 172 21.62 9.42 2.97
C ILE A 172 21.86 10.89 2.62
N LYS A 173 21.73 11.21 1.33
CA LYS A 173 21.81 12.58 0.82
C LYS A 173 20.42 13.05 0.44
N THR A 174 20.13 14.32 0.72
CA THR A 174 18.82 14.90 0.46
C THR A 174 18.93 16.21 -0.29
N MET A 175 18.06 16.42 -1.27
CA MET A 175 17.91 17.71 -1.97
C MET A 175 16.44 18.13 -1.92
N LYS A 176 16.15 19.21 -1.21
CA LYS A 176 14.82 19.82 -1.16
C LYS A 176 14.54 20.59 -2.44
N VAL A 177 13.34 20.47 -2.98
CA VAL A 177 12.89 21.28 -4.13
C VAL A 177 11.88 22.31 -3.66
N ASN A 178 12.10 23.57 -4.01
CA ASN A 178 11.12 24.63 -3.79
C ASN A 178 9.99 24.51 -4.81
N ILE A 179 8.74 24.38 -4.36
CA ILE A 179 7.59 24.20 -5.25
C ILE A 179 7.37 25.43 -6.14
N SER A 180 7.63 26.63 -5.62
CA SER A 180 7.41 27.89 -6.33
C SER A 180 8.45 28.14 -7.43
N GLU A 181 9.70 27.75 -7.18
CA GLU A 181 10.81 27.94 -8.12
C GLU A 181 10.94 26.75 -9.09
N GLY A 182 10.53 25.56 -8.66
CA GLY A 182 10.70 24.31 -9.39
C GLY A 182 12.07 23.69 -9.16
N ILE A 183 12.40 22.70 -10.00
CA ILE A 183 13.68 21.99 -9.91
C ILE A 183 14.79 22.78 -10.60
N ASP A 184 15.81 23.14 -9.82
CA ASP A 184 16.99 23.84 -10.30
C ASP A 184 18.07 22.87 -10.80
N HIS A 185 18.75 23.23 -11.90
CA HIS A 185 19.73 22.37 -12.54
C HIS A 185 21.05 22.30 -11.75
N ASP A 186 21.55 23.44 -11.26
CA ASP A 186 22.80 23.48 -10.51
C ASP A 186 22.67 22.73 -9.18
N ALA A 187 21.50 22.82 -8.52
CA ALA A 187 21.15 22.01 -7.37
C ALA A 187 21.16 20.52 -7.70
N CYS A 188 20.62 20.09 -8.85
CA CYS A 188 20.65 18.69 -9.28
C CYS A 188 22.08 18.20 -9.52
N VAL A 189 22.94 19.02 -10.13
CA VAL A 189 24.35 18.67 -10.36
C VAL A 189 25.12 18.59 -9.03
N ALA A 190 24.87 19.50 -8.10
CA ALA A 190 25.46 19.45 -6.76
C ALA A 190 25.03 18.17 -6.03
N TYR A 191 23.75 17.84 -6.07
CA TYR A 191 23.21 16.61 -5.50
C TYR A 191 23.80 15.33 -6.15
N ALA A 192 23.96 15.32 -7.46
CA ALA A 192 24.64 14.22 -8.16
C ALA A 192 26.09 14.05 -7.66
N LYS A 193 26.82 15.15 -7.45
CA LYS A 193 28.18 15.11 -6.91
C LYS A 193 28.21 14.59 -5.47
N GLU A 194 27.22 14.92 -4.64
CA GLU A 194 27.09 14.35 -3.29
C GLU A 194 26.85 12.84 -3.29
N LEU A 195 26.18 12.33 -4.33
CA LEU A 195 26.03 10.89 -4.60
C LEU A 195 27.27 10.28 -5.28
N GLY A 196 28.33 11.06 -5.49
CA GLY A 196 29.63 10.63 -6.02
C GLY A 196 29.71 10.58 -7.54
N PHE A 197 28.74 11.14 -8.28
CA PHE A 197 28.89 11.32 -9.73
C PHE A 197 29.96 12.38 -10.04
N THR A 198 30.65 12.24 -11.16
CA THR A 198 31.74 13.14 -11.56
C THR A 198 31.68 13.46 -13.05
N GLY A 199 32.16 14.67 -13.42
CA GLY A 199 32.17 15.11 -14.83
C GLY A 199 30.81 14.98 -15.51
N ASP A 200 30.82 14.39 -16.71
CA ASP A 200 29.62 14.21 -17.55
C ASP A 200 28.54 13.30 -16.92
N SER A 201 28.92 12.33 -16.07
CA SER A 201 27.92 11.47 -15.42
C SER A 201 27.09 12.23 -14.39
N ALA A 202 27.63 13.30 -13.79
CA ALA A 202 26.88 14.19 -12.89
C ALA A 202 25.81 14.99 -13.65
N GLU A 203 26.13 15.47 -14.86
CA GLU A 203 25.19 16.17 -15.74
C GLU A 203 24.06 15.25 -16.21
N LYS A 204 24.40 14.02 -16.60
CA LYS A 204 23.41 13.02 -17.01
C LYS A 204 22.51 12.62 -15.83
N ALA A 205 23.06 12.43 -14.64
CA ALA A 205 22.28 12.18 -13.43
C ALA A 205 21.34 13.36 -13.11
N ALA A 206 21.84 14.60 -13.17
CA ALA A 206 21.04 15.80 -12.95
C ALA A 206 19.85 15.90 -13.90
N ASN A 207 20.04 15.55 -15.18
CA ASN A 207 18.96 15.50 -16.16
C ASN A 207 17.91 14.43 -15.82
N GLN A 208 18.30 13.25 -15.32
CA GLN A 208 17.33 12.25 -14.87
C GLN A 208 16.59 12.68 -13.60
N PHE A 209 17.23 13.38 -12.65
CA PHE A 209 16.53 13.94 -11.49
C PHE A 209 15.42 14.91 -11.91
N LYS A 210 15.67 15.74 -12.93
CA LYS A 210 14.65 16.61 -13.53
C LYS A 210 13.49 15.82 -14.14
N VAL A 211 13.77 14.72 -14.83
CA VAL A 211 12.73 13.81 -15.36
C VAL A 211 11.89 13.24 -14.22
N ILE A 212 12.51 12.68 -13.19
CA ILE A 212 11.84 12.12 -12.01
C ILE A 212 10.94 13.17 -11.34
N TYR A 213 11.43 14.41 -11.16
CA TYR A 213 10.64 15.51 -10.61
C TYR A 213 9.45 15.87 -11.48
N ASN A 214 9.65 16.01 -12.79
CA ASN A 214 8.59 16.39 -13.72
C ASN A 214 7.49 15.32 -13.79
N ILE A 215 7.86 14.03 -13.73
CA ILE A 215 6.89 12.93 -13.60
C ILE A 215 6.13 13.07 -12.29
N GLY A 216 6.85 13.19 -11.17
CA GLY A 216 6.23 13.31 -9.85
C GLY A 216 5.21 14.46 -9.77
N LYS A 217 5.57 15.61 -10.34
CA LYS A 217 4.70 16.79 -10.42
C LYS A 217 3.52 16.61 -11.37
N SER A 218 3.75 16.12 -12.59
CA SER A 218 2.71 16.07 -13.64
C SER A 218 1.70 14.93 -13.46
N LYS A 219 2.09 13.87 -12.76
CA LYS A 219 1.27 12.68 -12.53
C LYS A 219 0.71 12.59 -11.10
N ASP A 220 0.90 13.63 -10.28
CA ASP A 220 0.49 13.66 -8.87
C ASP A 220 1.06 12.47 -8.07
N CYS A 221 2.36 12.17 -8.24
CA CYS A 221 3.00 11.12 -7.46
C CYS A 221 3.23 11.58 -6.02
N THR A 222 2.91 10.72 -5.06
CA THR A 222 3.37 10.86 -3.67
C THR A 222 4.79 10.33 -3.49
N MET A 223 5.21 9.40 -4.36
CA MET A 223 6.56 8.86 -4.41
C MET A 223 6.95 8.44 -5.83
N VAL A 224 8.20 8.72 -6.19
CA VAL A 224 8.89 8.12 -7.35
C VAL A 224 10.19 7.53 -6.82
N GLU A 225 10.28 6.21 -6.71
CA GLU A 225 11.44 5.49 -6.21
C GLU A 225 12.12 4.73 -7.35
N ILE A 226 13.43 4.92 -7.51
CA ILE A 226 14.28 4.21 -8.46
C ILE A 226 15.35 3.44 -7.68
N ASN A 227 15.29 2.10 -7.71
CA ASN A 227 16.20 1.25 -6.97
C ASN A 227 16.46 -0.12 -7.65
N PRO A 228 17.51 -0.25 -8.48
CA PRO A 228 18.65 0.66 -8.55
C PRO A 228 18.53 1.77 -9.61
N PHE A 229 19.06 2.94 -9.27
CA PHE A 229 19.49 3.98 -10.21
C PHE A 229 20.97 3.75 -10.52
N ILE A 230 21.34 3.38 -11.74
CA ILE A 230 22.70 2.89 -12.03
C ILE A 230 23.55 3.92 -12.77
N GLU A 231 24.86 3.85 -12.55
CA GLU A 231 25.87 4.45 -13.41
C GLU A 231 26.55 3.32 -14.21
N LEU A 232 26.69 3.52 -15.52
CA LEU A 232 27.43 2.63 -16.41
C LEU A 232 28.91 3.03 -16.51
N GLU A 233 29.76 2.11 -16.96
CA GLU A 233 31.19 2.35 -17.16
C GLU A 233 31.47 3.50 -18.14
N ASN A 234 30.58 3.70 -19.12
CA ASN A 234 30.65 4.81 -20.09
C ASN A 234 30.14 6.16 -19.52
N GLY A 235 29.75 6.20 -18.25
CA GLY A 235 29.21 7.39 -17.57
C GLY A 235 27.74 7.69 -17.85
N ASP A 236 27.02 6.84 -18.61
CA ASP A 236 25.57 6.94 -18.71
C ASP A 236 24.88 6.52 -17.41
N VAL A 237 23.64 6.96 -17.25
CA VAL A 237 22.78 6.64 -16.11
C VAL A 237 21.50 5.99 -16.59
N MET A 238 20.98 5.02 -15.82
CA MET A 238 19.73 4.32 -16.14
C MET A 238 18.91 4.01 -14.89
N GLU A 239 17.61 3.83 -15.09
CA GLU A 239 16.58 3.59 -14.07
C GLU A 239 16.09 2.13 -14.18
N ILE A 240 16.63 1.23 -13.36
CA ILE A 240 16.53 -0.24 -13.56
C ILE A 240 15.35 -0.89 -12.83
N ASP A 241 14.85 -0.27 -11.78
CA ASP A 241 13.60 -0.67 -11.14
C ASP A 241 12.93 0.60 -10.64
N ALA A 242 11.62 0.70 -10.86
CA ALA A 242 10.86 1.90 -10.62
C ALA A 242 9.55 1.58 -9.91
N LYS A 243 9.31 2.27 -8.80
CA LYS A 243 8.08 2.21 -8.03
C LYS A 243 7.49 3.60 -7.92
N LEU A 244 6.33 3.79 -8.54
CA LEU A 244 5.57 5.04 -8.47
C LEU A 244 4.31 4.83 -7.62
N SER A 245 4.11 5.74 -6.68
CA SER A 245 2.90 5.84 -5.87
C SER A 245 2.23 7.19 -6.13
N PHE A 246 0.90 7.21 -6.17
CA PHE A 246 0.10 8.37 -6.58
C PHE A 246 -0.85 8.83 -5.48
N ASP A 247 -1.20 10.11 -5.50
CA ASP A 247 -2.22 10.66 -4.61
C ASP A 247 -3.61 10.20 -5.06
N ASP A 248 -4.30 9.42 -4.24
CA ASP A 248 -5.67 8.96 -4.49
C ASP A 248 -6.64 10.13 -4.72
N ASN A 249 -6.39 11.28 -4.08
CA ASN A 249 -7.22 12.47 -4.24
C ASN A 249 -7.09 13.10 -5.64
N ALA A 250 -6.04 12.76 -6.40
CA ALA A 250 -5.84 13.26 -7.76
C ALA A 250 -6.54 12.42 -8.83
N ALA A 251 -7.25 11.34 -8.45
CA ALA A 251 -7.90 10.42 -9.39
C ALA A 251 -8.82 11.11 -10.41
N PHE A 252 -9.50 12.19 -10.01
CA PHE A 252 -10.40 12.94 -10.88
C PHE A 252 -9.71 13.55 -12.12
N ARG A 253 -8.42 13.87 -12.01
CA ARG A 253 -7.60 14.46 -13.08
C ARG A 253 -6.54 13.51 -13.65
N GLN A 254 -6.24 12.40 -12.98
CA GLN A 254 -5.26 11.40 -13.41
C GLN A 254 -5.94 10.11 -13.94
N LYS A 255 -7.02 10.25 -14.73
CA LYS A 255 -7.84 9.11 -15.17
C LYS A 255 -7.05 8.00 -15.87
N GLU A 256 -6.07 8.36 -16.70
CA GLU A 256 -5.23 7.39 -17.41
C GLU A 256 -4.34 6.57 -16.45
N ILE A 257 -3.85 7.19 -15.38
CA ILE A 257 -3.05 6.51 -14.36
C ILE A 257 -3.92 5.54 -13.56
N PHE A 258 -5.09 5.99 -13.11
CA PHE A 258 -6.00 5.14 -12.33
C PHE A 258 -6.65 4.02 -13.15
N ALA A 259 -6.66 4.13 -14.49
CA ALA A 259 -7.04 3.04 -15.39
C ALA A 259 -6.02 1.89 -15.42
N LEU A 260 -4.81 2.09 -14.90
CA LEU A 260 -3.76 1.07 -14.80
C LEU A 260 -3.92 0.15 -13.57
N ALA A 261 -4.97 0.36 -12.76
CA ALA A 261 -5.21 -0.37 -11.53
C ALA A 261 -5.23 -1.89 -11.75
N ASP A 262 -4.53 -2.61 -10.88
CA ASP A 262 -4.58 -4.07 -10.83
C ASP A 262 -5.21 -4.52 -9.51
N ASP A 263 -6.53 -4.68 -9.54
CA ASP A 263 -7.32 -5.14 -8.40
C ASP A 263 -6.94 -6.56 -7.94
N THR A 264 -6.25 -7.35 -8.78
CA THR A 264 -5.80 -8.70 -8.39
C THR A 264 -4.72 -8.68 -7.32
N GLN A 265 -4.07 -7.53 -7.11
CA GLN A 265 -3.01 -7.33 -6.13
C GLN A 265 -3.52 -6.75 -4.81
N ILE A 266 -4.80 -6.43 -4.73
CA ILE A 266 -5.48 -5.82 -3.59
C ILE A 266 -6.41 -6.86 -2.95
N ASP A 267 -6.62 -6.78 -1.63
CA ASP A 267 -7.58 -7.67 -0.97
C ASP A 267 -8.98 -7.44 -1.56
N SER A 268 -9.65 -8.52 -1.99
CA SER A 268 -10.99 -8.48 -2.58
C SER A 268 -12.03 -7.74 -1.72
N LYS A 269 -11.86 -7.74 -0.39
CA LYS A 269 -12.73 -7.01 0.54
C LYS A 269 -12.52 -5.49 0.42
N GLU A 270 -11.29 -5.04 0.22
CA GLU A 270 -10.96 -3.63 -0.02
C GLU A 270 -11.47 -3.17 -1.39
N VAL A 271 -11.32 -4.02 -2.43
CA VAL A 271 -11.88 -3.75 -3.76
C VAL A 271 -13.40 -3.61 -3.69
N LEU A 272 -14.08 -4.48 -2.93
CA LEU A 272 -15.52 -4.40 -2.72
C LEU A 272 -15.91 -3.13 -1.95
N ALA A 273 -15.17 -2.79 -0.88
CA ALA A 273 -15.41 -1.59 -0.09
C ALA A 273 -15.32 -0.31 -0.92
N LYS A 274 -14.31 -0.20 -1.80
CA LYS A 274 -14.11 0.96 -2.68
C LYS A 274 -15.31 1.23 -3.59
N LYS A 275 -16.06 0.20 -4.02
CA LYS A 275 -17.28 0.35 -4.83
C LYS A 275 -18.42 1.06 -4.11
N PHE A 276 -18.38 1.11 -2.78
CA PHE A 276 -19.36 1.76 -1.91
C PHE A 276 -18.80 3.01 -1.22
N ASP A 277 -17.64 3.50 -1.66
CA ASP A 277 -16.94 4.64 -1.05
C ASP A 277 -16.63 4.41 0.44
N LEU A 278 -16.23 3.17 0.77
CA LEU A 278 -15.86 2.77 2.13
C LEU A 278 -14.35 2.66 2.26
N ASN A 279 -13.79 3.28 3.30
CA ASN A 279 -12.38 3.15 3.64
C ASN A 279 -12.18 1.89 4.50
N TYR A 280 -11.85 0.77 3.86
CA TYR A 280 -11.66 -0.52 4.51
C TYR A 280 -10.20 -1.00 4.38
N ILE A 281 -9.65 -1.59 5.42
CA ILE A 281 -8.37 -2.32 5.37
C ILE A 281 -8.55 -3.66 6.08
N ALA A 282 -8.21 -4.75 5.41
CA ALA A 282 -8.28 -6.08 6.00
C ALA A 282 -7.13 -6.30 7.00
N LEU A 283 -7.44 -6.88 8.16
CA LEU A 283 -6.48 -7.32 9.17
C LEU A 283 -6.71 -8.82 9.46
N ASP A 284 -5.88 -9.41 10.32
CA ASP A 284 -5.89 -10.86 10.60
C ASP A 284 -6.61 -11.23 11.91
N GLY A 285 -7.39 -10.30 12.47
CA GLY A 285 -8.11 -10.49 13.72
C GLY A 285 -9.49 -11.14 13.60
N ASN A 286 -10.25 -11.08 14.69
CA ASN A 286 -11.55 -11.72 14.86
C ASN A 286 -12.68 -10.77 15.31
N VAL A 287 -12.39 -9.53 15.67
CA VAL A 287 -13.40 -8.52 15.99
C VAL A 287 -13.55 -7.56 14.81
N GLY A 288 -14.65 -7.66 14.09
CA GLY A 288 -14.99 -6.73 13.01
C GLY A 288 -15.30 -5.34 13.55
N CYS A 289 -14.87 -4.29 12.86
CA CYS A 289 -15.12 -2.91 13.27
C CYS A 289 -15.95 -2.18 12.20
N LEU A 290 -16.94 -1.39 12.62
CA LEU A 290 -17.64 -0.42 11.77
C LEU A 290 -17.75 0.90 12.55
N VAL A 291 -17.07 1.93 12.05
CA VAL A 291 -16.90 3.19 12.76
C VAL A 291 -17.05 4.36 11.81
N ASN A 292 -17.52 5.52 12.30
CA ASN A 292 -17.51 6.76 11.54
C ASN A 292 -16.33 7.65 11.98
N GLY A 293 -15.48 8.01 11.01
CA GLY A 293 -14.28 8.81 11.19
C GLY A 293 -13.02 7.97 11.44
N ALA A 294 -12.01 8.15 10.58
CA ALA A 294 -10.75 7.42 10.63
C ALA A 294 -10.04 7.44 12.00
N GLY A 295 -10.05 8.57 12.71
CA GLY A 295 -9.46 8.68 14.04
C GLY A 295 -10.14 7.80 15.08
N LEU A 296 -11.48 7.76 15.06
CA LEU A 296 -12.27 6.91 15.95
C LEU A 296 -12.13 5.43 15.58
N ALA A 297 -12.03 5.13 14.28
CA ALA A 297 -11.80 3.77 13.79
C ALA A 297 -10.46 3.21 14.30
N MET A 298 -9.38 4.00 14.22
CA MET A 298 -8.08 3.64 14.80
C MET A 298 -8.15 3.43 16.32
N ALA A 299 -8.73 4.39 17.05
CA ALA A 299 -8.89 4.26 18.50
C ALA A 299 -9.72 3.02 18.91
N THR A 300 -10.69 2.64 18.09
CA THR A 300 -11.54 1.45 18.35
C THR A 300 -10.72 0.17 18.22
N MET A 301 -9.89 0.07 17.19
CA MET A 301 -8.97 -1.07 17.01
C MET A 301 -7.94 -1.16 18.13
N ASP A 302 -7.39 -0.02 18.56
CA ASP A 302 -6.43 0.05 19.67
C ASP A 302 -7.08 -0.44 20.98
N LEU A 303 -8.33 -0.04 21.24
CA LEU A 303 -9.04 -0.43 22.45
C LEU A 303 -9.42 -1.92 22.46
N ILE A 304 -9.83 -2.48 21.32
CA ILE A 304 -9.99 -3.93 21.14
C ILE A 304 -8.70 -4.66 21.51
N SER A 305 -7.56 -4.18 20.98
CA SER A 305 -6.25 -4.77 21.22
C SER A 305 -5.82 -4.65 22.69
N LEU A 306 -6.10 -3.51 23.32
CA LEU A 306 -5.83 -3.26 24.75
C LEU A 306 -6.57 -4.24 25.66
N HIS A 307 -7.79 -4.65 25.28
CA HIS A 307 -8.57 -5.66 26.00
C HIS A 307 -8.26 -7.11 25.57
N GLY A 308 -7.20 -7.33 24.79
CA GLY A 308 -6.72 -8.67 24.40
C GLY A 308 -7.48 -9.28 23.22
N GLY A 309 -8.32 -8.52 22.53
CA GLY A 309 -8.91 -8.92 21.26
C GLY A 309 -7.96 -8.67 20.09
N SER A 310 -8.39 -9.09 18.89
CA SER A 310 -7.67 -8.79 17.65
C SER A 310 -8.63 -8.16 16.64
N PRO A 311 -8.40 -6.91 16.21
CA PRO A 311 -9.26 -6.26 15.21
C PRO A 311 -9.11 -6.97 13.86
N ALA A 312 -10.24 -7.34 13.24
CA ALA A 312 -10.30 -8.02 11.96
C ALA A 312 -10.21 -7.06 10.77
N ASN A 313 -10.53 -5.80 10.98
CA ASN A 313 -10.47 -4.78 9.95
C ASN A 313 -10.39 -3.37 10.54
N PHE A 314 -9.85 -2.44 9.75
CA PHE A 314 -10.20 -1.03 9.82
C PHE A 314 -11.40 -0.80 8.89
N LEU A 315 -12.38 -0.01 9.33
CA LEU A 315 -13.44 0.48 8.45
C LEU A 315 -13.95 1.82 8.94
N ASP A 316 -13.83 2.83 8.08
CA ASP A 316 -14.47 4.13 8.22
C ASP A 316 -15.59 4.29 7.18
N VAL A 317 -16.82 4.42 7.66
CA VAL A 317 -18.02 4.66 6.82
C VAL A 317 -18.27 6.13 6.49
N GLY A 318 -17.46 7.05 7.04
CA GLY A 318 -17.61 8.48 6.90
C GLY A 318 -18.67 9.09 7.83
N GLY A 319 -18.70 10.42 7.90
CA GLY A 319 -19.60 11.17 8.80
C GLY A 319 -21.05 11.29 8.33
N SER A 320 -21.41 10.75 7.17
CA SER A 320 -22.75 10.85 6.56
C SER A 320 -23.14 9.56 5.83
N ALA A 321 -22.79 8.42 6.44
CA ALA A 321 -23.01 7.11 5.84
C ALA A 321 -24.50 6.84 5.57
N GLU A 322 -24.82 6.37 4.37
CA GLU A 322 -26.17 5.93 4.03
C GLU A 322 -26.43 4.48 4.47
N GLU A 323 -27.70 4.11 4.60
CA GLU A 323 -28.09 2.73 4.94
C GLU A 323 -27.48 1.69 3.99
N LYS A 324 -27.39 1.99 2.68
CA LYS A 324 -26.75 1.11 1.69
C LYS A 324 -25.27 0.88 1.98
N GLN A 325 -24.55 1.91 2.44
CA GLN A 325 -23.14 1.79 2.83
C GLN A 325 -22.99 0.94 4.09
N ILE A 326 -23.89 1.07 5.06
CA ILE A 326 -23.91 0.23 6.27
C ILE A 326 -24.15 -1.24 5.89
N VAL A 327 -25.11 -1.54 5.02
CA VAL A 327 -25.37 -2.92 4.56
C VAL A 327 -24.16 -3.49 3.81
N ALA A 328 -23.51 -2.70 2.96
CA ALA A 328 -22.30 -3.11 2.27
C ALA A 328 -21.14 -3.38 3.25
N ALA A 329 -20.93 -2.49 4.21
CA ALA A 329 -19.96 -2.65 5.30
C ALA A 329 -20.16 -3.97 6.06
N PHE A 330 -21.40 -4.24 6.49
CA PHE A 330 -21.73 -5.49 7.15
C PHE A 330 -21.45 -6.70 6.26
N ARG A 331 -21.82 -6.66 4.98
CA ARG A 331 -21.55 -7.75 4.03
C ARG A 331 -20.05 -8.03 3.89
N ILE A 332 -19.22 -6.98 3.87
CA ILE A 332 -17.76 -7.11 3.78
C ILE A 332 -17.21 -7.74 5.06
N ILE A 333 -17.64 -7.27 6.22
CA ILE A 333 -17.20 -7.78 7.53
C ILE A 333 -17.63 -9.23 7.73
N THR A 334 -18.91 -9.54 7.53
CA THR A 334 -19.45 -10.89 7.76
C THR A 334 -19.02 -11.90 6.69
N GLY A 335 -18.53 -11.44 5.54
CA GLY A 335 -17.89 -12.28 4.53
C GLY A 335 -16.53 -12.83 4.97
N ASP A 336 -15.91 -12.26 6.01
CA ASP A 336 -14.67 -12.79 6.57
C ASP A 336 -14.96 -13.88 7.63
N PRO A 337 -14.57 -15.15 7.37
CA PRO A 337 -14.84 -16.26 8.29
C PRO A 337 -14.10 -16.14 9.63
N ASN A 338 -13.07 -15.29 9.73
CA ASN A 338 -12.33 -15.05 10.96
C ASN A 338 -13.11 -14.16 11.95
N VAL A 339 -14.07 -13.37 11.46
CA VAL A 339 -14.87 -12.48 12.31
C VAL A 339 -15.80 -13.30 13.20
N LYS A 340 -15.73 -13.07 14.52
CA LYS A 340 -16.51 -13.73 15.57
C LYS A 340 -17.41 -12.79 16.35
N SER A 341 -17.15 -11.49 16.31
CA SER A 341 -18.05 -10.44 16.79
C SER A 341 -17.85 -9.18 15.97
N ILE A 342 -18.80 -8.24 16.03
CA ILE A 342 -18.70 -6.94 15.37
C ILE A 342 -18.89 -5.84 16.40
N LEU A 343 -18.00 -4.86 16.43
CA LEU A 343 -18.16 -3.61 17.15
C LEU A 343 -18.55 -2.49 16.20
N VAL A 344 -19.79 -2.02 16.33
CA VAL A 344 -20.29 -0.81 15.71
C VAL A 344 -20.11 0.34 16.70
N ASN A 345 -19.18 1.24 16.45
CA ASN A 345 -18.92 2.39 17.32
C ASN A 345 -19.21 3.68 16.54
N ILE A 346 -20.35 4.30 16.83
CA ILE A 346 -20.79 5.50 16.12
C ILE A 346 -20.94 6.67 17.08
N PHE A 347 -20.26 7.76 16.76
CA PHE A 347 -20.46 9.05 17.38
C PHE A 347 -21.30 9.93 16.45
N GLY A 348 -22.59 10.04 16.76
CA GLY A 348 -23.59 10.83 16.08
C GLY A 348 -23.34 12.33 16.25
N GLY A 349 -22.70 12.93 15.26
CA GLY A 349 -22.71 14.37 15.04
C GLY A 349 -23.91 14.76 14.16
N ILE A 350 -23.68 14.82 12.85
CA ILE A 350 -24.72 15.08 11.84
C ILE A 350 -25.68 13.89 11.72
N MET A 351 -25.20 12.67 11.95
CA MET A 351 -26.02 11.46 11.86
C MET A 351 -26.82 11.23 13.13
N HIS A 352 -28.10 10.89 12.96
CA HIS A 352 -28.96 10.50 14.06
C HIS A 352 -28.79 9.01 14.39
N CYS A 353 -28.67 8.70 15.67
CA CYS A 353 -28.46 7.35 16.17
C CYS A 353 -29.62 6.39 15.81
N ASP A 354 -30.85 6.88 15.67
CA ASP A 354 -32.00 6.06 15.29
C ASP A 354 -31.95 5.58 13.82
N VAL A 355 -31.41 6.40 12.92
CA VAL A 355 -31.20 6.03 11.51
C VAL A 355 -30.10 4.96 11.41
N ILE A 356 -29.01 5.13 12.14
CA ILE A 356 -27.94 4.14 12.23
C ILE A 356 -28.45 2.82 12.81
N ALA A 357 -29.19 2.88 13.92
CA ALA A 357 -29.76 1.69 14.55
C ALA A 357 -30.65 0.91 13.58
N LYS A 358 -31.52 1.59 12.82
CA LYS A 358 -32.33 0.98 11.75
C LYS A 358 -31.46 0.32 10.69
N GLY A 359 -30.42 1.01 10.22
CA GLY A 359 -29.50 0.48 9.22
C GLY A 359 -28.74 -0.77 9.71
N VAL A 360 -28.26 -0.77 10.96
CA VAL A 360 -27.60 -1.92 11.59
C VAL A 360 -28.56 -3.11 11.71
N VAL A 361 -29.76 -2.89 12.24
CA VAL A 361 -30.77 -3.94 12.40
C VAL A 361 -31.21 -4.49 11.05
N ASN A 362 -31.42 -3.63 10.05
CA ASN A 362 -31.79 -4.05 8.71
C ASN A 362 -30.67 -4.85 8.03
N ALA A 363 -29.42 -4.40 8.14
CA ALA A 363 -28.26 -5.12 7.64
C ALA A 363 -28.14 -6.50 8.29
N ALA A 364 -28.28 -6.58 9.62
CA ALA A 364 -28.21 -7.83 10.36
C ALA A 364 -29.34 -8.81 9.95
N LYS A 365 -30.57 -8.33 9.76
CA LYS A 365 -31.70 -9.14 9.28
C LYS A 365 -31.51 -9.61 7.85
N THR A 366 -31.15 -8.70 6.96
CA THR A 366 -30.97 -8.98 5.52
C THR A 366 -29.87 -9.99 5.26
N LEU A 367 -28.76 -9.89 6.00
CA LEU A 367 -27.60 -10.77 5.85
C LEU A 367 -27.67 -12.00 6.76
N GLN A 368 -28.71 -12.12 7.59
CA GLN A 368 -28.86 -13.18 8.60
C GLN A 368 -27.59 -13.34 9.45
N THR A 369 -27.07 -12.21 9.94
CA THR A 369 -25.80 -12.15 10.66
C THR A 369 -25.88 -13.05 11.90
N LYS A 370 -24.94 -14.01 12.00
CA LYS A 370 -24.87 -14.98 13.10
C LYS A 370 -23.89 -14.59 14.20
N VAL A 371 -22.99 -13.66 13.92
CA VAL A 371 -22.02 -13.17 14.90
C VAL A 371 -22.67 -12.09 15.77
N PRO A 372 -22.40 -12.07 17.08
CA PRO A 372 -22.91 -11.04 17.97
C PRO A 372 -22.43 -9.66 17.55
N ILE A 373 -23.33 -8.67 17.64
CA ILE A 373 -23.06 -7.28 17.30
C ILE A 373 -23.10 -6.46 18.58
N VAL A 374 -22.02 -5.75 18.89
CA VAL A 374 -21.99 -4.74 19.95
C VAL A 374 -22.11 -3.37 19.31
N VAL A 375 -23.08 -2.58 19.74
CA VAL A 375 -23.35 -1.24 19.23
C VAL A 375 -23.15 -0.23 20.35
N ARG A 376 -22.27 0.73 20.11
CA ARG A 376 -22.14 1.92 20.93
C ARG A 376 -22.59 3.12 20.11
N LEU A 377 -23.71 3.72 20.51
CA LEU A 377 -24.29 4.91 19.91
C LEU A 377 -24.17 6.06 20.90
N ASN A 378 -23.63 7.19 20.47
CA ASN A 378 -23.70 8.44 21.23
C ASN A 378 -24.04 9.61 20.33
N GLY A 379 -25.00 10.45 20.71
CA GLY A 379 -25.37 11.63 19.93
C GLY A 379 -26.87 11.87 19.83
N THR A 380 -27.29 12.54 18.76
CA THR A 380 -28.70 12.86 18.51
C THR A 380 -29.55 11.59 18.40
N ASN A 381 -30.69 11.54 19.09
CA ASN A 381 -31.61 10.39 19.13
C ASN A 381 -30.99 9.09 19.67
N GLU A 382 -29.98 9.18 20.55
CA GLU A 382 -29.32 8.02 21.17
C GLU A 382 -30.32 7.04 21.80
N GLU A 383 -31.24 7.52 22.64
CA GLU A 383 -32.23 6.69 23.33
C GLU A 383 -33.18 5.98 22.35
N ALA A 384 -33.64 6.68 21.31
CA ALA A 384 -34.47 6.06 20.26
C ALA A 384 -33.69 4.98 19.49
N GLY A 385 -32.40 5.20 19.22
CA GLY A 385 -31.52 4.20 18.60
C GLY A 385 -31.35 2.95 19.48
N LYS A 386 -31.14 3.12 20.78
CA LYS A 386 -31.08 2.01 21.75
C LYS A 386 -32.39 1.21 21.79
N GLN A 387 -33.53 1.91 21.77
CA GLN A 387 -34.84 1.26 21.74
C GLN A 387 -35.04 0.41 20.48
N ILE A 388 -34.68 0.93 19.30
CA ILE A 388 -34.76 0.19 18.02
C ILE A 388 -33.94 -1.11 18.07
N ILE A 389 -32.76 -1.06 18.70
CA ILE A 389 -31.90 -2.24 18.87
C ILE A 389 -32.55 -3.26 19.82
N ALA A 390 -33.06 -2.80 20.97
CA ALA A 390 -33.69 -3.67 21.97
C ALA A 390 -34.93 -4.41 21.42
N GLU A 391 -35.72 -3.74 20.57
CA GLU A 391 -36.93 -4.30 19.96
C GLU A 391 -36.64 -5.17 18.71
N SER A 392 -35.38 -5.24 18.27
CA SER A 392 -35.03 -5.83 16.97
C SER A 392 -35.20 -7.35 16.89
N GLY A 393 -35.11 -8.05 18.03
CA GLY A 393 -35.06 -9.51 18.14
C GLY A 393 -33.77 -10.16 17.63
N MET A 394 -32.74 -9.35 17.32
CA MET A 394 -31.44 -9.79 16.84
C MET A 394 -30.42 -9.88 17.99
N ASP A 395 -29.34 -10.63 17.80
CA ASP A 395 -28.22 -10.71 18.77
C ASP A 395 -27.35 -9.45 18.72
N VAL A 396 -27.95 -8.34 19.17
CA VAL A 396 -27.37 -7.00 19.15
C VAL A 396 -27.38 -6.44 20.57
N HIS A 397 -26.20 -6.13 21.08
CA HIS A 397 -25.99 -5.62 22.43
C HIS A 397 -25.65 -4.12 22.38
N THR A 398 -26.21 -3.34 23.28
CA THR A 398 -25.83 -1.92 23.43
C THR A 398 -24.74 -1.76 24.49
N ALA A 399 -23.74 -0.93 24.23
CA ALA A 399 -22.74 -0.53 25.22
C ALA A 399 -22.91 0.94 25.62
N GLU A 400 -22.67 1.26 26.90
CA GLU A 400 -22.87 2.60 27.45
C GLU A 400 -21.73 3.55 27.08
N ASP A 401 -20.51 3.03 27.00
CA ASP A 401 -19.32 3.82 26.71
C ASP A 401 -18.36 3.07 25.79
N PHE A 402 -17.27 3.75 25.43
CA PHE A 402 -16.30 3.24 24.48
C PHE A 402 -15.56 1.99 25.01
N GLU A 403 -15.18 1.99 26.30
CA GLU A 403 -14.41 0.91 26.92
C GLU A 403 -15.26 -0.36 27.09
N SER A 404 -16.48 -0.21 27.61
CA SER A 404 -17.44 -1.30 27.74
C SER A 404 -17.79 -1.93 26.38
N GLY A 405 -17.93 -1.12 25.32
CA GLY A 405 -18.18 -1.61 23.97
C GLY A 405 -17.05 -2.49 23.43
N ALA A 406 -15.80 -2.03 23.56
CA ALA A 406 -14.64 -2.82 23.15
C ALA A 406 -14.50 -4.11 23.96
N LYS A 407 -14.55 -4.02 25.30
CA LYS A 407 -14.45 -5.18 26.18
C LYS A 407 -15.52 -6.23 25.88
N LEU A 408 -16.77 -5.82 25.72
CA LEU A 408 -17.87 -6.73 25.40
C LEU A 408 -17.68 -7.41 24.03
N ALA A 409 -17.25 -6.66 23.02
CA ALA A 409 -16.98 -7.22 21.69
C ALA A 409 -15.88 -8.29 21.74
N VAL A 410 -14.82 -8.07 22.53
CA VAL A 410 -13.76 -9.07 22.75
C VAL A 410 -14.29 -10.30 23.47
N GLU A 411 -15.05 -10.14 24.55
CA GLU A 411 -15.63 -11.26 25.30
C GLU A 411 -16.52 -12.14 24.42
N LEU A 412 -17.34 -11.52 23.56
CA LEU A 412 -18.23 -12.22 22.64
C LEU A 412 -17.47 -12.92 21.50
N ALA A 413 -16.36 -12.35 21.02
CA ALA A 413 -15.51 -12.99 20.02
C ALA A 413 -14.83 -14.27 20.54
N VAL A 414 -14.57 -14.37 21.85
CA VAL A 414 -13.98 -15.57 22.48
C VAL A 414 -15.03 -16.65 22.74
N LYS A 415 -16.25 -16.25 23.12
CA LYS A 415 -17.37 -17.18 23.42
C LYS A 415 -17.93 -17.86 22.17
N GLY A 416 -17.72 -17.32 20.98
CA GLY A 416 -18.12 -17.92 19.70
C GLY A 416 -17.26 -19.11 19.23
N LYS A 417 -16.66 -19.86 20.17
CA LYS A 417 -15.92 -21.11 19.91
C LYS A 417 -16.78 -22.33 20.16
#